data_AF-A0AAE8ZXC4-F1
#
_entry.id   AF-A0AAE8ZXC4-F1
#
_cell.length_a   1.000
_cell.length_b   1.000
_cell.length_c   1.000
_cell.angle_alpha   90.00
_cell.angle_beta   90.00
_cell.angle_gamma   90.00
#
_symmetry.space_group_name_H-M   'P 1'
#
loop_
_entity.id
_entity.type
_entity.pdbx_description
1 polymer ?
#
loop_
_entity_poly.entity_id
_entity_poly.type
_entity_poly.pdbx_seq_one_letter_code
_entity_poly.pdbx_strand_id
1 'polypeptide(L)'
;MDGILAAWMDSYSLYFISYIIYGFSLASSQLIFCNRVFLIMNMYQGLRTIRRTVQEVWVYISVGLMPLTMIPFVYVLTPNQENAKRAMIQDYKIYPDCVYDINSVIVCNPLNNCAIIFAILNLANVFGSTFIIFYATHKAYMLLSKRMLTKSNKTKRMHQKFNKRTRLQAFVIFTFANFPIIMANLILLIDIETAWPSYIIDILRENQPNASLLTLFLFYDPYQLYLTTIWRKYRKHFSKRIVRVKSEHYSENNQRF
;
A
#
# COMPACT_ATOMS: atom_id res chain seq x y z
N MET A 1 13.02 -16.01 -3.44
CA MET A 1 13.17 -14.74 -4.18
C MET A 1 13.49 -15.11 -5.60
N ASP A 2 12.51 -14.98 -6.50
CA ASP A 2 12.67 -15.44 -7.88
C ASP A 2 12.79 -14.25 -8.84
N GLY A 3 13.56 -14.41 -9.92
CA GLY A 3 13.66 -13.43 -11.00
C GLY A 3 15.09 -13.05 -11.37
N ILE A 4 15.21 -12.15 -12.36
CA ILE A 4 16.49 -11.76 -12.98
C ILE A 4 17.50 -11.28 -11.94
N LEU A 5 17.06 -10.52 -10.93
CA LEU A 5 17.92 -9.96 -9.90
C LEU A 5 18.58 -11.01 -8.99
N ALA A 6 17.97 -12.19 -8.82
CA ALA A 6 18.55 -13.28 -8.05
C ALA A 6 19.82 -13.88 -8.69
N ALA A 7 20.03 -13.63 -10.00
CA ALA A 7 21.27 -14.01 -10.68
C ALA A 7 22.45 -13.07 -10.39
N TRP A 8 22.20 -11.87 -9.86
CA TRP A 8 23.22 -10.82 -9.69
C TRP A 8 23.50 -10.46 -8.24
N MET A 9 22.59 -10.77 -7.33
CA MET A 9 22.69 -10.39 -5.91
C MET A 9 22.23 -11.53 -5.01
N ASP A 10 22.83 -11.65 -3.83
CA ASP A 10 22.45 -12.63 -2.84
C ASP A 10 21.05 -12.34 -2.26
N SER A 11 20.34 -13.41 -1.90
CA SER A 11 18.96 -13.38 -1.41
C SER A 11 18.80 -12.48 -0.17
N TYR A 12 19.81 -12.44 0.69
CA TYR A 12 19.81 -11.62 1.90
C TYR A 12 19.85 -10.13 1.56
N SER A 13 20.79 -9.71 0.70
CA SER A 13 20.84 -8.34 0.18
C SER A 13 19.55 -7.95 -0.54
N LEU A 14 18.99 -8.82 -1.37
CA LEU A 14 17.73 -8.58 -2.08
C LEU A 14 16.56 -8.40 -1.10
N TYR A 15 16.47 -9.24 -0.07
CA TYR A 15 15.48 -9.12 0.99
C TYR A 15 15.58 -7.78 1.71
N PHE A 16 16.80 -7.39 2.10
CA PHE A 16 17.03 -6.15 2.82
C PHE A 16 16.71 -4.91 1.97
N ILE A 17 17.13 -4.89 0.70
CA ILE A 17 16.82 -3.81 -0.25
C ILE A 17 15.30 -3.73 -0.46
N SER A 18 14.63 -4.86 -0.68
CA SER A 18 13.18 -4.91 -0.83
C SER A 18 12.48 -4.36 0.42
N TYR A 19 12.95 -4.72 1.61
CA TYR A 19 12.38 -4.25 2.87
C TYR A 19 12.56 -2.73 3.05
N ILE A 20 13.74 -2.19 2.73
CA ILE A 20 14.03 -0.76 2.76
C ILE A 20 13.12 -0.01 1.79
N ILE A 21 13.05 -0.45 0.53
CA ILE A 21 12.22 0.17 -0.51
C ILE A 21 10.76 0.18 -0.07
N TYR A 22 10.28 -0.94 0.49
CA TYR A 22 8.93 -1.04 1.02
C TYR A 22 8.68 -0.06 2.17
N GLY A 23 9.61 0.05 3.12
CA GLY A 23 9.53 1.00 4.23
C GLY A 23 9.45 2.46 3.76
N PHE A 24 10.31 2.86 2.81
CA PHE A 24 10.28 4.21 2.22
C PHE A 24 9.02 4.46 1.39
N SER A 25 8.55 3.46 0.64
CA SER A 25 7.31 3.55 -0.13
C SER A 25 6.09 3.76 0.78
N LEU A 26 6.01 2.99 1.86
CA LEU A 26 4.97 3.15 2.88
C LEU A 26 5.04 4.52 3.54
N ALA A 27 6.20 4.93 4.05
CA ALA A 27 6.39 6.25 4.66
C ALA A 27 5.98 7.38 3.71
N SER A 28 6.43 7.33 2.46
CA SER A 28 6.09 8.31 1.42
C SER A 28 4.58 8.36 1.16
N SER A 29 3.94 7.20 1.02
CA SER A 29 2.50 7.11 0.75
C SER A 29 1.68 7.71 1.90
N GLN A 30 2.05 7.42 3.16
CA GLN A 30 1.36 7.92 4.33
C GLN A 30 1.61 9.42 4.53
N LEU A 31 2.84 9.90 4.27
CA LEU A 31 3.17 11.33 4.29
C LEU A 31 2.37 12.11 3.23
N ILE A 32 2.26 11.59 2.00
CA ILE A 32 1.45 12.21 0.94
C ILE A 32 -0.02 12.26 1.36
N PHE A 33 -0.54 11.17 1.94
CA PHE A 33 -1.91 11.13 2.45
C PHE A 33 -2.14 12.18 3.55
N CYS A 34 -1.28 12.21 4.57
CA CYS A 34 -1.35 13.21 5.64
C CYS A 34 -1.21 14.63 5.11
N ASN A 35 -0.30 14.86 4.17
CA ASN A 35 -0.11 16.17 3.55
C ASN A 35 -1.35 16.64 2.80
N ARG A 36 -1.98 15.75 2.04
CA ARG A 36 -3.26 16.06 1.39
C ARG A 36 -4.34 16.45 2.41
N VAL A 37 -4.41 15.75 3.54
CA VAL A 37 -5.37 16.03 4.61
C VAL A 37 -5.08 17.39 5.27
N PHE A 38 -3.82 17.68 5.60
CA PHE A 38 -3.43 18.92 6.26
C PHE A 38 -3.44 20.15 5.34
N LEU A 39 -3.04 20.00 4.07
CA LEU A 39 -3.11 21.05 3.07
C LEU A 39 -4.57 21.51 2.90
N ILE A 40 -5.51 20.57 2.90
CA ILE A 40 -6.94 20.89 2.94
C ILE A 40 -7.27 21.65 4.22
N MET A 41 -6.89 21.13 5.38
CA MET A 41 -7.15 21.86 6.64
C MET A 41 -6.53 23.28 6.66
N ASN A 42 -5.40 23.51 5.96
CA ASN A 42 -4.71 24.80 5.85
C ASN A 42 -5.34 25.74 4.81
N MET A 43 -5.75 25.25 3.64
CA MET A 43 -6.43 26.07 2.61
C MET A 43 -7.72 26.73 3.12
N TYR A 44 -8.36 26.15 4.14
CA TYR A 44 -9.65 26.62 4.65
C TYR A 44 -9.55 27.41 5.97
N GLN A 45 -8.34 27.68 6.49
CA GLN A 45 -8.08 28.49 7.69
C GLN A 45 -7.06 29.60 7.42
N GLY A 46 -7.49 30.86 7.49
CA GLY A 46 -6.62 32.03 7.24
C GLY A 46 -5.54 32.27 8.30
N LEU A 47 -5.62 31.66 9.49
CA LEU A 47 -4.62 31.78 10.55
C LEU A 47 -4.29 30.40 11.14
N ARG A 48 -3.00 30.05 11.12
CA ARG A 48 -2.44 28.81 11.66
C ARG A 48 -2.02 29.05 13.11
N THR A 49 -2.64 28.36 14.06
CA THR A 49 -2.24 28.47 15.48
C THR A 49 -1.00 27.62 15.77
N ILE A 50 -0.12 28.07 16.66
CA ILE A 50 1.12 27.37 17.04
C ILE A 50 0.84 25.92 17.47
N ARG A 51 -0.19 25.71 18.31
CA ARG A 51 -0.63 24.37 18.74
C ARG A 51 -0.92 23.43 17.57
N ARG A 52 -1.48 23.95 16.49
CA ARG A 52 -1.82 23.17 15.30
C ARG A 52 -0.57 22.85 14.49
N THR A 53 0.34 23.79 14.31
CA THR A 53 1.64 23.54 13.65
C THR A 53 2.41 22.44 14.38
N VAL A 54 2.45 22.49 15.72
CA VAL A 54 3.08 21.45 16.54
C VAL A 54 2.40 20.10 16.33
N GLN A 55 1.06 20.03 16.33
CA GLN A 55 0.34 18.78 16.07
C GLN A 55 0.56 18.23 14.65
N GLU A 56 0.58 19.09 13.63
CA GLU A 56 0.84 18.68 12.24
C GLU A 56 2.25 18.12 12.11
N VAL A 57 3.26 18.78 12.70
CA VAL A 57 4.64 18.29 12.74
C VAL A 57 4.73 16.95 13.46
N TRP A 58 4.08 16.79 14.61
CA TRP A 58 4.04 15.51 15.32
C TRP A 58 3.44 14.39 14.48
N VAL A 59 2.32 14.64 13.78
CA VAL A 59 1.72 13.63 12.90
C VAL A 59 2.65 13.30 11.73
N TYR A 60 3.30 14.28 11.11
CA TYR A 60 4.27 14.00 10.04
C TYR A 60 5.47 13.20 10.51
N ILE A 61 6.03 13.54 11.67
CA ILE A 61 7.15 12.81 12.27
C ILE A 61 6.72 11.38 12.57
N SER A 62 5.59 11.18 13.25
CA SER A 62 5.12 9.84 13.61
C SER A 62 4.80 8.99 12.38
N VAL A 63 4.11 9.55 11.40
CA VAL A 63 3.71 8.83 10.18
C VAL A 63 4.89 8.56 9.25
N GLY A 64 5.86 9.48 9.18
CA GLY A 64 7.07 9.31 8.38
C GLY A 64 8.06 8.32 9.00
N LEU A 65 8.23 8.36 10.32
CA LEU A 65 9.21 7.53 11.02
C LEU A 65 8.69 6.13 11.35
N MET A 66 7.40 5.94 11.67
CA MET A 66 6.87 4.62 12.05
C MET A 66 7.19 3.50 11.04
N PRO A 67 7.01 3.69 9.72
CA PRO A 67 7.37 2.64 8.77
C PRO A 67 8.88 2.38 8.67
N LEU A 68 9.70 3.39 9.00
CA LEU A 68 11.16 3.31 8.95
C LEU A 68 11.76 2.68 10.22
N THR A 69 11.05 2.70 11.35
CA THR A 69 11.56 2.14 12.62
C THR A 69 11.81 0.64 12.53
N MET A 70 11.08 -0.10 11.67
CA MET A 70 11.31 -1.55 11.53
C MET A 70 12.60 -1.90 10.79
N ILE A 71 13.17 -1.00 9.99
CA ILE A 71 14.39 -1.28 9.19
C ILE A 71 15.57 -1.68 10.08
N PRO A 72 15.97 -0.89 11.10
CA PRO A 72 17.07 -1.29 11.98
C PRO A 72 16.74 -2.55 12.79
N PHE A 73 15.48 -2.78 13.18
CA PHE A 73 15.09 -4.00 13.88
C PHE A 73 15.25 -5.24 13.01
N VAL A 74 14.78 -5.20 11.76
CA VAL A 74 14.97 -6.32 10.81
C VAL A 74 16.45 -6.59 10.59
N TYR A 75 17.27 -5.55 10.45
CA TYR A 75 18.71 -5.71 10.30
C TYR A 75 19.33 -6.47 11.48
N VAL A 76 18.96 -6.12 12.71
CA VAL A 76 19.49 -6.76 13.94
C VAL A 76 18.94 -8.17 14.15
N LEU A 77 17.68 -8.41 13.79
CA LEU A 77 17.00 -9.68 14.02
C LEU A 77 17.34 -10.74 12.97
N THR A 78 17.76 -10.33 11.77
CA THR A 78 18.08 -11.26 10.68
C THR A 78 19.41 -11.95 10.96
N PRO A 79 19.43 -13.28 11.18
CA PRO A 79 20.65 -14.00 11.48
C PRO A 79 21.53 -14.19 10.24
N ASN A 80 22.79 -14.60 10.48
CA ASN A 80 23.65 -15.11 9.41
C ASN A 80 22.98 -16.34 8.76
N GLN A 81 22.74 -16.25 7.45
CA GLN A 81 21.95 -17.22 6.70
C GLN A 81 22.59 -18.62 6.66
N GLU A 82 23.91 -18.73 6.56
CA GLU A 82 24.59 -20.03 6.51
C GLU A 82 24.43 -20.79 7.84
N ASN A 83 24.63 -20.09 8.96
CA ASN A 83 24.53 -20.67 10.29
C ASN A 83 23.07 -21.01 10.63
N ALA A 84 22.13 -20.12 10.28
CA ALA A 84 20.71 -20.32 10.56
C ALA A 84 20.12 -21.48 9.75
N LYS A 85 20.48 -21.63 8.45
CA LYS A 85 20.02 -22.75 7.62
C LYS A 85 20.58 -24.08 8.12
N ARG A 86 21.86 -24.13 8.52
CA ARG A 86 22.47 -25.34 9.10
C ARG A 86 21.80 -25.74 10.42
N ALA A 87 21.57 -24.79 11.32
CA ALA A 87 20.90 -25.05 12.59
C ALA A 87 19.47 -25.57 12.39
N MET A 88 18.70 -24.97 11.46
CA MET A 88 17.36 -25.45 11.08
C MET A 88 17.38 -26.91 10.60
N ILE A 89 18.31 -27.27 9.71
CA ILE A 89 18.42 -28.63 9.15
C ILE A 89 18.79 -29.66 10.23
N GLN A 90 19.60 -29.27 11.21
CA GLN A 90 20.06 -30.15 12.28
C GLN A 90 19.01 -30.37 13.38
N ASP A 91 18.34 -29.30 13.82
CA ASP A 91 17.42 -29.34 14.96
C ASP A 91 15.99 -29.72 14.56
N TYR A 92 15.57 -29.42 13.32
CA TYR A 92 14.21 -29.69 12.87
C TYR A 92 14.17 -30.65 11.66
N LYS A 93 13.62 -31.86 11.89
CA LYS A 93 13.48 -32.92 10.87
C LYS A 93 12.36 -32.70 9.86
N ILE A 94 11.43 -31.78 10.13
CA ILE A 94 10.23 -31.52 9.35
C ILE A 94 10.22 -30.02 9.02
N TYR A 95 11.05 -29.59 8.08
CA TYR A 95 10.95 -28.24 7.51
C TYR A 95 10.76 -28.34 6.00
N PRO A 96 10.04 -27.37 5.39
CA PRO A 96 9.77 -27.41 3.95
C PRO A 96 11.08 -27.29 3.16
N ASP A 97 11.05 -27.80 1.93
CA ASP A 97 12.18 -27.77 0.98
C ASP A 97 12.77 -26.36 0.79
N CYS A 98 12.02 -25.31 1.16
CA CYS A 98 12.45 -23.92 1.13
C CYS A 98 13.71 -23.62 1.94
N VAL A 99 14.06 -24.38 2.98
CA VAL A 99 15.31 -24.15 3.74
C VAL A 99 16.55 -24.50 2.88
N TYR A 100 16.42 -25.47 1.98
CA TYR A 100 17.48 -25.89 1.06
C TYR A 100 17.62 -24.97 -0.15
N ASP A 101 16.61 -24.14 -0.43
CA ASP A 101 16.67 -23.15 -1.49
C ASP A 101 17.65 -22.02 -1.14
N ILE A 102 18.54 -21.70 -2.06
CA ILE A 102 19.50 -20.59 -1.95
C ILE A 102 18.73 -19.25 -1.96
N ASN A 103 17.55 -19.20 -2.58
CA ASN A 103 16.72 -18.02 -2.72
C ASN A 103 15.82 -17.73 -1.50
N SER A 104 15.84 -18.59 -0.48
CA SER A 104 15.12 -18.37 0.78
C SER A 104 15.96 -17.60 1.79
N VAL A 105 15.28 -16.77 2.59
CA VAL A 105 15.91 -15.97 3.64
C VAL A 105 15.22 -16.27 4.97
N ILE A 106 16.00 -16.70 5.95
CA ILE A 106 15.55 -16.86 7.32
C ILE A 106 15.56 -15.48 7.97
N VAL A 107 14.36 -14.96 8.25
CA VAL A 107 14.17 -13.60 8.80
C VAL A 107 14.34 -13.58 10.32
N CYS A 108 13.96 -14.66 11.01
CA CYS A 108 14.12 -14.80 12.45
C CYS A 108 14.74 -16.17 12.76
N ASN A 109 15.69 -16.19 13.70
CA ASN A 109 16.22 -17.45 14.20
C ASN A 109 15.10 -18.20 14.96
N PRO A 110 14.71 -19.42 14.56
CA PRO A 110 13.66 -20.21 15.21
C PRO A 110 14.03 -20.62 16.65
N LEU A 111 15.32 -20.66 16.97
CA LEU A 111 15.83 -21.06 18.28
C LEU A 111 15.69 -19.95 19.34
N ASN A 112 15.38 -18.73 18.91
CA ASN A 112 15.13 -17.60 19.80
C ASN A 112 13.68 -17.13 19.67
N ASN A 113 13.12 -16.56 20.74
CA ASN A 113 11.82 -15.86 20.73
C ASN A 113 11.78 -14.59 19.83
N CYS A 114 12.70 -14.49 18.88
CA CYS A 114 12.86 -13.42 17.89
C CYS A 114 11.59 -13.23 17.04
N ALA A 115 10.95 -14.33 16.61
CA ALA A 115 9.72 -14.27 15.82
C ALA A 115 8.56 -13.61 16.60
N ILE A 116 8.44 -13.92 17.90
CA ILE A 116 7.44 -13.33 18.80
C ILE A 116 7.70 -11.83 18.98
N ILE A 117 8.95 -11.43 19.25
CA ILE A 117 9.34 -10.02 19.39
C ILE A 117 9.04 -9.26 18.09
N PHE A 118 9.41 -9.83 16.95
CA PHE A 118 9.15 -9.25 15.63
C PHE A 118 7.66 -9.06 15.38
N ALA A 119 6.83 -10.06 15.70
CA ALA A 119 5.38 -9.98 15.54
C ALA A 119 4.75 -8.91 16.42
N ILE A 120 5.16 -8.80 17.69
CA ILE A 120 4.68 -7.77 18.61
C ILE A 120 5.03 -6.37 18.11
N LEU A 121 6.27 -6.15 17.67
CA LEU A 121 6.73 -4.86 17.15
C LEU A 121 5.98 -4.48 15.86
N ASN A 122 5.80 -5.43 14.93
CA ASN A 122 5.01 -5.19 13.72
C ASN A 122 3.57 -4.84 14.04
N LEU A 123 2.92 -5.58 14.96
CA LEU A 123 1.55 -5.28 15.37
C LEU A 123 1.45 -3.88 15.98
N ALA A 124 2.37 -3.51 16.88
CA ALA A 124 2.40 -2.18 17.47
C ALA A 124 2.54 -1.08 16.39
N ASN A 125 3.40 -1.28 15.40
CA ASN A 125 3.59 -0.33 14.30
C ASN A 125 2.36 -0.23 13.39
N VAL A 126 1.74 -1.36 13.03
CA VAL A 126 0.55 -1.37 12.17
C VAL A 126 -0.65 -0.78 12.89
N PHE A 127 -0.89 -1.12 14.16
CA PHE A 127 -1.96 -0.52 14.95
C PHE A 127 -1.72 0.98 15.17
N GLY A 128 -0.50 1.38 15.52
CA GLY A 128 -0.13 2.78 15.71
C GLY A 128 -0.34 3.62 14.46
N SER A 129 0.21 3.18 13.32
CA SER A 129 0.05 3.87 12.03
C SER A 129 -1.41 3.94 11.58
N THR A 130 -2.17 2.84 11.73
CA THR A 130 -3.61 2.80 11.44
C THR A 130 -4.37 3.80 12.28
N PHE A 131 -4.13 3.82 13.60
CA PHE A 131 -4.79 4.74 14.52
C PHE A 131 -4.52 6.21 14.15
N ILE A 132 -3.27 6.56 13.84
CA ILE A 132 -2.89 7.93 13.45
C ILE A 132 -3.60 8.34 12.15
N ILE A 133 -3.66 7.46 11.14
CA ILE A 133 -4.34 7.73 9.86
C ILE A 133 -5.84 7.98 10.08
N PHE A 134 -6.51 7.13 10.86
CA PHE A 134 -7.93 7.30 11.17
C PHE A 134 -8.19 8.55 12.00
N TYR A 135 -7.36 8.82 13.01
CA TYR A 135 -7.44 10.02 13.83
C TYR A 135 -7.29 11.30 13.00
N ALA A 136 -6.27 11.36 12.14
CA ALA A 136 -6.04 12.50 11.25
C ALA A 136 -7.23 12.73 10.30
N THR A 137 -7.73 11.65 9.70
CA THR A 137 -8.90 11.69 8.81
C THR A 137 -10.16 12.17 9.55
N HIS A 138 -10.39 11.70 10.77
CA HIS A 138 -11.53 12.10 11.60
C HIS A 138 -11.44 13.57 12.03
N LYS A 139 -10.26 14.03 12.49
CA LYS A 139 -10.06 15.44 12.85
C LYS A 139 -10.27 16.37 11.67
N ALA A 140 -9.77 16.00 10.49
CA ALA A 140 -10.03 16.75 9.27
C ALA A 140 -11.53 16.83 8.94
N TYR A 141 -12.25 15.71 9.06
CA TYR A 141 -13.71 15.68 8.86
C TYR A 141 -14.45 16.61 9.83
N MET A 142 -14.16 16.53 11.12
CA MET A 142 -14.81 17.34 12.16
C MET A 142 -14.55 18.85 11.96
N LEU A 143 -13.34 19.23 11.54
CA LEU A 143 -13.02 20.63 11.26
C LEU A 143 -13.72 21.12 9.99
N LEU A 144 -13.79 20.27 8.96
CA LEU A 144 -14.49 20.55 7.71
C LEU A 144 -16.00 20.74 7.95
N SER A 145 -16.63 19.90 8.77
CA SER A 145 -18.08 19.98 9.02
C SER A 145 -18.50 21.27 9.72
N LYS A 146 -17.73 21.73 10.72
CA LYS A 146 -18.02 22.98 11.45
C LYS A 146 -18.00 24.22 10.56
N ARG A 147 -17.05 24.33 9.63
CA ARG A 147 -16.91 25.49 8.72
C ARG A 147 -17.79 25.42 7.48
N MET A 148 -18.40 24.27 7.19
CA MET A 148 -19.31 24.14 6.06
C MET A 148 -20.62 24.92 6.25
N LEU A 149 -21.03 25.25 7.48
CA LEU A 149 -22.32 25.92 7.77
C LEU A 149 -22.53 27.20 6.92
N THR A 150 -21.48 28.00 6.72
CA THR A 150 -21.52 29.31 6.05
C THR A 150 -21.19 29.28 4.55
N LYS A 151 -21.02 28.10 3.94
CA LYS A 151 -20.61 27.95 2.53
C LYS A 151 -21.76 27.58 1.61
N SER A 152 -21.58 27.84 0.31
CA SER A 152 -22.54 27.48 -0.74
C SER A 152 -22.81 25.98 -0.78
N ASN A 153 -24.00 25.59 -1.25
CA ASN A 153 -24.39 24.18 -1.39
C ASN A 153 -23.47 23.40 -2.35
N LYS A 154 -22.92 24.07 -3.38
CA LYS A 154 -21.97 23.45 -4.31
C LYS A 154 -20.66 23.07 -3.61
N THR A 155 -20.12 23.97 -2.80
CA THR A 155 -18.89 23.73 -2.01
C THR A 155 -19.11 22.65 -0.95
N LYS A 156 -20.26 22.66 -0.26
CA LYS A 156 -20.65 21.59 0.70
C LYS A 156 -20.64 20.20 0.04
N ARG A 157 -21.27 20.05 -1.13
CA ARG A 157 -21.31 18.77 -1.87
C ARG A 157 -19.92 18.31 -2.32
N MET A 158 -19.06 19.24 -2.77
CA MET A 158 -17.69 18.91 -3.15
C MET A 158 -16.90 18.33 -1.96
N HIS A 159 -17.01 18.95 -0.78
CA HIS A 159 -16.34 18.47 0.43
C HIS A 159 -16.87 17.14 0.93
N GLN A 160 -18.19 16.92 0.86
CA GLN A 160 -18.78 15.63 1.22
C GLN A 160 -18.26 14.50 0.32
N LYS A 161 -18.21 14.72 -1.00
CA LYS A 161 -17.62 13.77 -1.94
C LYS A 161 -16.16 13.49 -1.62
N PHE A 162 -15.38 14.53 -1.36
CA PHE A 162 -13.98 14.40 -0.98
C PHE A 162 -13.80 13.57 0.30
N ASN A 163 -14.52 13.89 1.38
CA ASN A 163 -14.44 13.17 2.65
C ASN A 163 -14.89 11.71 2.53
N LYS A 164 -15.86 11.40 1.67
CA LYS A 164 -16.26 10.02 1.38
C LYS A 164 -15.11 9.27 0.67
N ARG A 165 -14.44 9.90 -0.29
CA ARG A 165 -13.30 9.33 -1.04
C ARG A 165 -12.09 9.09 -0.15
N THR A 166 -11.72 10.06 0.68
CA THR A 166 -10.57 9.92 1.60
C THR A 166 -10.79 8.80 2.62
N ARG A 167 -12.02 8.64 3.14
CA ARG A 167 -12.36 7.50 4.00
C ARG A 167 -12.32 6.17 3.26
N LEU A 168 -12.81 6.12 2.03
CA LEU A 168 -12.72 4.93 1.19
C LEU A 168 -11.26 4.54 0.93
N GLN A 169 -10.39 5.50 0.64
CA GLN A 169 -8.96 5.26 0.43
C GLN A 169 -8.28 4.73 1.70
N ALA A 170 -8.58 5.32 2.87
CA ALA A 170 -8.07 4.81 4.14
C ALA A 170 -8.57 3.38 4.43
N PHE A 171 -9.83 3.08 4.10
CA PHE A 171 -10.40 1.75 4.23
C PHE A 171 -9.73 0.73 3.32
N VAL A 172 -9.49 1.07 2.05
CA VAL A 172 -8.77 0.20 1.10
C VAL A 172 -7.35 -0.10 1.57
N ILE A 173 -6.62 0.91 2.06
CA ILE A 173 -5.28 0.70 2.65
C ILE A 173 -5.38 -0.22 3.87
N PHE A 174 -6.37 -0.03 4.74
CA PHE A 174 -6.56 -0.89 5.89
C PHE A 174 -6.83 -2.35 5.47
N THR A 175 -7.76 -2.59 4.55
CA THR A 175 -8.16 -3.94 4.12
C THR A 175 -7.07 -4.68 3.35
N PHE A 176 -6.31 -4.01 2.48
CA PHE A 176 -5.35 -4.68 1.60
C PHE A 176 -3.90 -4.58 2.09
N ALA A 177 -3.56 -3.64 2.97
CA ALA A 177 -2.19 -3.51 3.51
C ALA A 177 -2.11 -3.90 4.99
N ASN A 178 -2.91 -3.28 5.86
CA ASN A 178 -2.74 -3.42 7.30
C ASN A 178 -3.37 -4.70 7.86
N PHE A 179 -4.55 -5.07 7.37
CA PHE A 179 -5.28 -6.26 7.80
C PHE A 179 -4.51 -7.56 7.50
N PRO A 180 -3.91 -7.77 6.31
CA PRO A 180 -3.08 -8.95 6.05
C PRO A 180 -1.87 -9.04 6.97
N ILE A 181 -1.23 -7.90 7.28
CA ILE A 181 -0.10 -7.86 8.22
C ILE A 181 -0.55 -8.23 9.64
N ILE A 182 -1.69 -7.70 10.09
CA ILE A 182 -2.27 -8.06 11.39
C ILE A 182 -2.54 -9.57 11.44
N MET A 183 -3.21 -10.11 10.42
CA MET A 183 -3.53 -11.54 10.36
C MET A 183 -2.26 -12.40 10.36
N ALA A 184 -1.27 -12.07 9.54
CA ALA A 184 0.00 -12.80 9.47
C ALA A 184 0.72 -12.86 10.82
N ASN A 185 0.81 -11.72 11.53
CA ASN A 185 1.49 -11.68 12.82
C ASN A 185 0.66 -12.32 13.94
N LEU A 186 -0.67 -12.30 13.86
CA LEU A 186 -1.54 -13.02 14.81
C LEU A 186 -1.45 -14.54 14.63
N ILE A 187 -1.42 -15.02 13.38
CA ILE A 187 -1.20 -16.45 13.08
C ILE A 187 0.14 -16.91 13.66
N LEU A 188 1.18 -16.10 13.51
CA LEU A 188 2.50 -16.39 14.07
C LEU A 188 2.50 -16.41 15.61
N LEU A 189 1.71 -15.56 16.26
CA LEU A 189 1.62 -15.50 17.73
C LEU A 189 0.75 -16.61 18.33
N ILE A 190 -0.27 -17.08 17.60
CA ILE A 190 -1.20 -18.12 18.05
C ILE A 190 -0.71 -19.51 17.61
N ASP A 191 0.37 -19.58 16.82
CA ASP A 191 0.99 -20.79 16.30
C ASP A 191 -0.01 -21.66 15.51
N ILE A 192 -0.77 -21.02 14.62
CA ILE A 192 -1.76 -21.70 13.79
C ILE A 192 -1.04 -22.31 12.57
N GLU A 193 -0.88 -23.63 12.56
CA GLU A 193 -0.21 -24.38 11.47
C GLU A 193 -1.05 -24.55 10.20
N THR A 194 -2.22 -23.89 10.08
CA THR A 194 -3.08 -24.05 8.90
C THR A 194 -2.66 -23.14 7.75
N ALA A 195 -2.56 -23.70 6.54
CA ALA A 195 -2.15 -22.97 5.34
C ALA A 195 -3.26 -22.10 4.71
N TRP A 196 -4.53 -22.28 5.08
CA TRP A 196 -5.62 -21.56 4.42
C TRP A 196 -5.60 -20.02 4.65
N PRO A 197 -5.32 -19.52 5.86
CA PRO A 197 -5.23 -18.09 6.12
C PRO A 197 -4.09 -17.39 5.37
N SER A 198 -2.97 -18.07 5.09
CA SER A 198 -1.83 -17.46 4.37
C SER A 198 -2.20 -17.13 2.93
N TYR A 199 -2.97 -17.97 2.24
CA TYR A 199 -3.46 -17.65 0.88
C TYR A 199 -4.30 -16.38 0.84
N ILE A 200 -5.16 -16.15 1.85
CA ILE A 200 -5.96 -14.92 1.93
C ILE A 200 -5.06 -13.70 2.15
N ILE A 201 -4.06 -13.84 3.02
CA ILE A 201 -3.08 -12.78 3.30
C ILE A 201 -2.33 -12.40 2.01
N ASP A 202 -1.84 -13.39 1.27
CA ASP A 202 -1.07 -13.19 0.05
C ASP A 202 -1.94 -12.55 -1.04
N ILE A 203 -3.15 -13.05 -1.28
CA ILE A 203 -4.09 -12.46 -2.26
C ILE A 203 -4.37 -11.00 -1.93
N LEU A 204 -4.65 -10.67 -0.66
CA LEU A 204 -4.93 -9.30 -0.27
C LEU A 204 -3.69 -8.41 -0.41
N ARG A 205 -2.52 -8.90 -0.02
CA ARG A 205 -1.28 -8.12 -0.04
C ARG A 205 -0.79 -7.87 -1.46
N GLU A 206 -0.84 -8.87 -2.34
CA GLU A 206 -0.44 -8.73 -3.75
C GLU A 206 -1.40 -7.83 -4.54
N ASN A 207 -2.69 -7.83 -4.20
CA ASN A 207 -3.68 -6.98 -4.87
C ASN A 207 -3.81 -5.58 -4.29
N GLN A 208 -3.06 -5.24 -3.24
CA GLN A 208 -3.04 -3.90 -2.64
C GLN A 208 -2.79 -2.75 -3.65
N PRO A 209 -1.77 -2.80 -4.53
CA PRO A 209 -1.57 -1.76 -5.54
C PRO A 209 -2.75 -1.69 -6.54
N ASN A 210 -3.28 -2.85 -6.95
CA ASN A 210 -4.40 -2.94 -7.88
C ASN A 210 -5.68 -2.33 -7.29
N ALA A 211 -6.01 -2.68 -6.04
CA ALA A 211 -7.16 -2.15 -5.33
C ALA A 211 -7.06 -0.62 -5.15
N SER A 212 -5.86 -0.12 -4.83
CA SER A 212 -5.60 1.32 -4.70
C SER A 212 -5.79 2.06 -6.04
N LEU A 213 -5.25 1.51 -7.13
CA LEU A 213 -5.38 2.06 -8.48
C LEU A 213 -6.84 2.05 -8.95
N LEU A 214 -7.54 0.94 -8.77
CA LEU A 214 -8.94 0.77 -9.13
C LEU A 214 -9.82 1.78 -8.38
N THR A 215 -9.56 1.98 -7.08
CA THR A 215 -10.29 2.96 -6.27
C THR A 215 -10.07 4.38 -6.77
N LEU A 216 -8.84 4.71 -7.20
CA LEU A 216 -8.53 6.01 -7.79
C LEU A 216 -9.36 6.26 -9.06
N PHE A 217 -9.39 5.31 -9.98
CA PHE A 217 -10.10 5.46 -11.24
C PHE A 217 -11.63 5.36 -11.11
N LEU A 218 -12.15 4.55 -10.20
CA LEU A 218 -13.59 4.37 -10.03
C LEU A 218 -14.24 5.45 -9.17
N PHE A 219 -13.51 6.12 -8.28
CA PHE A 219 -14.14 7.03 -7.32
C PHE A 219 -13.67 8.48 -7.42
N TYR A 220 -12.61 8.81 -8.17
CA TYR A 220 -12.14 10.20 -8.32
C TYR A 220 -12.47 10.79 -9.71
N ASP A 221 -13.35 11.80 -9.72
CA ASP A 221 -13.83 12.46 -10.95
C ASP A 221 -12.72 12.91 -11.93
N PRO A 222 -11.58 13.49 -11.49
CA PRO A 222 -10.53 13.91 -12.42
C PRO A 222 -9.95 12.73 -13.22
N TYR A 223 -9.77 11.58 -12.57
CA TYR A 223 -9.22 10.39 -13.19
C TYR A 223 -10.26 9.67 -14.05
N GLN A 224 -11.53 9.69 -13.66
CA GLN A 224 -12.64 9.25 -14.52
C GLN A 224 -12.75 10.10 -15.80
N LEU A 225 -12.67 11.43 -15.67
CA LEU A 225 -12.69 12.36 -16.80
C LEU A 225 -11.50 12.13 -17.72
N TYR A 226 -10.32 11.88 -17.16
CA TYR A 226 -9.13 11.52 -17.92
C TYR A 226 -9.32 10.20 -18.70
N LEU A 227 -9.76 9.13 -18.03
CA LEU A 227 -10.03 7.83 -18.67
C LEU A 227 -11.09 7.94 -19.76
N THR A 228 -12.20 8.63 -19.50
CA THR A 228 -13.26 8.82 -20.49
C THR A 228 -12.79 9.66 -21.68
N THR A 229 -11.88 10.62 -21.47
CA THR A 229 -11.27 11.40 -22.55
C THR A 229 -10.35 10.55 -23.42
N ILE A 230 -9.49 9.73 -22.81
CA ILE A 230 -8.65 8.76 -23.53
C ILE A 230 -9.52 7.77 -24.29
N TRP A 231 -10.52 7.18 -23.62
CA TRP A 231 -11.42 6.20 -24.21
C TRP A 231 -12.18 6.79 -25.41
N ARG A 232 -12.68 8.03 -25.30
CA ARG A 232 -13.31 8.72 -26.43
C ARG A 232 -12.33 8.94 -27.59
N LYS A 233 -11.08 9.33 -27.31
CA LYS A 233 -10.04 9.51 -28.32
C LYS A 233 -9.71 8.18 -29.03
N TYR A 234 -9.57 7.10 -28.25
CA TYR A 234 -9.31 5.76 -28.76
C TYR A 234 -10.48 5.23 -29.59
N ARG A 235 -11.72 5.35 -29.09
CA ARG A 235 -12.94 4.96 -29.81
C ARG A 235 -13.10 5.72 -31.13
N LYS A 236 -12.82 7.03 -31.15
CA LYS A 236 -12.80 7.82 -32.40
C LYS A 236 -11.73 7.34 -33.37
N HIS A 237 -10.54 7.01 -32.88
CA HIS A 237 -9.46 6.51 -33.73
C HIS A 237 -9.77 5.12 -34.30
N PHE A 238 -10.31 4.23 -33.48
CA PHE A 238 -10.70 2.87 -33.87
C PHE A 238 -11.86 2.89 -34.87
N SER A 239 -12.87 3.73 -34.64
CA SER A 239 -13.98 3.94 -35.57
C SER A 239 -13.49 4.48 -36.93
N LYS A 240 -12.55 5.43 -36.95
CA LYS A 240 -11.93 5.91 -38.19
C LYS A 240 -11.14 4.82 -38.93
N ARG A 241 -10.43 3.94 -38.22
CA ARG A 241 -9.73 2.80 -38.81
C ARG A 241 -10.71 1.82 -39.44
N ILE A 242 -11.78 1.45 -38.74
CA ILE A 242 -12.82 0.56 -39.26
C ILE A 242 -13.49 1.13 -40.52
N VAL A 243 -13.80 2.44 -40.53
CA VAL A 243 -14.37 3.11 -41.69
C VAL A 243 -13.41 3.09 -42.89
N ARG A 244 -12.11 3.32 -42.68
CA ARG A 244 -11.09 3.20 -43.75
C ARG A 244 -10.98 1.80 -44.32
N VAL A 245 -10.93 0.78 -43.46
CA VAL A 245 -10.86 -0.62 -43.93
C VAL A 245 -12.11 -0.99 -44.74
N LYS A 246 -13.30 -0.52 -44.33
CA LYS A 246 -14.52 -0.72 -45.14
C LYS A 246 -14.49 0.03 -46.48
N SER A 247 -13.95 1.24 -46.54
CA SER A 247 -13.85 1.99 -47.81
C SER A 247 -12.81 1.40 -48.77
N GLU A 248 -11.70 0.87 -48.27
CA GLU A 248 -10.69 0.18 -49.09
C GLU A 248 -11.25 -1.13 -49.66
N HIS A 249 -11.99 -1.91 -48.87
CA HIS A 249 -12.66 -3.11 -49.38
C HIS A 249 -13.79 -2.84 -50.38
N TYR A 250 -14.51 -1.73 -50.25
CA TYR A 250 -15.49 -1.31 -51.26
C TYR A 250 -14.82 -0.85 -52.56
N SER A 251 -13.65 -0.20 -52.46
CA SER A 251 -12.85 0.21 -53.63
C SER A 251 -12.28 -1.00 -54.39
N GLU A 252 -11.78 -2.02 -53.69
CA GLU A 252 -11.26 -3.24 -54.33
C GLU A 252 -12.36 -4.07 -55.01
N ASN A 253 -13.57 -4.13 -54.42
CA ASN A 253 -14.68 -4.86 -55.03
C ASN A 253 -15.31 -4.14 -56.22
N ASN A 254 -15.29 -2.80 -56.26
CA ASN A 254 -15.76 -2.03 -57.42
C ASN A 254 -14.76 -1.95 -58.57
N GLN A 255 -13.51 -2.39 -58.39
CA GLN A 255 -12.52 -2.50 -59.47
C GLN A 255 -12.50 -3.89 -60.13
N ARG A 256 -13.33 -4.84 -59.67
CA ARG A 256 -13.43 -6.20 -60.21
C ARG A 256 -14.68 -6.45 -61.06
N PHE A 257 -15.40 -5.40 -61.46
CA PHE A 257 -16.52 -5.46 -62.39
C PHE A 257 -16.24 -4.65 -63.65
#